data_AF-A0A4P6KUI0-F1
#
_entry.id   AF-A0A4P6KUI0-F1
#
_cell.length_a   1.000
_cell.length_b   1.000
_cell.length_c   1.000
_cell.angle_alpha   90.00
_cell.angle_beta   90.00
_cell.angle_gamma   90.00
#
_symmetry.space_group_name_H-M   'P 1'
#
loop_
_entity.id
_entity.type
_entity.pdbx_description
1 polymer ?
#
loop_
_entity_poly.entity_id
_entity_poly.type
_entity_poly.pdbx_seq_one_letter_code
_entity_poly.pdbx_strand_id
1 'polypeptide(L)'
;MLVIRHLFDPVADTLAGALGPRLRSLTIETWLAGCTFTHSVGQGGVASEVRARGGPVLLDGATAIVLNRVRHVPVPAFHRSSQPDREYASAEATAAFWSCLEGLDCPVLNDMARLHMAGHGRPGLAAAGHAARAGLRTRVLRMSTRSRLGEPGTLEPVGNAGGPVPAVGAPVFACQPADGERGMLWVVGNAVVGELQGVGHAAVLAFARSTGLGFGVVQFVRGPDGDWLWSGFDAAPMAAPAAVIGALRQHMERQPAPGAEGAVA
;
A
#
# COMPACT_ATOMS: atom_id res chain seq x y z
N MET A 1 -12.88 -12.59 -2.62
CA MET A 1 -11.93 -11.51 -2.28
C MET A 1 -12.71 -10.23 -2.07
N LEU A 2 -12.31 -9.41 -1.09
CA LEU A 2 -12.83 -8.05 -0.92
C LEU A 2 -11.74 -7.04 -1.33
N VAL A 3 -12.11 -6.02 -2.10
CA VAL A 3 -11.26 -4.85 -2.35
C VAL A 3 -11.83 -3.68 -1.57
N ILE A 4 -10.99 -3.04 -0.77
CA ILE A 4 -11.32 -1.82 -0.05
C ILE A 4 -10.59 -0.66 -0.71
N ARG A 5 -11.34 0.35 -1.15
CA ARG A 5 -10.83 1.39 -2.06
C ARG A 5 -11.43 2.77 -1.78
N HIS A 6 -10.88 3.78 -2.43
CA HIS A 6 -11.53 5.08 -2.56
C HIS A 6 -12.66 5.02 -3.60
N LEU A 7 -13.57 6.00 -3.57
CA LEU A 7 -14.66 6.10 -4.54
C LEU A 7 -14.17 6.08 -6.00
N PHE A 8 -13.02 6.70 -6.26
CA PHE A 8 -12.36 6.68 -7.56
C PHE A 8 -11.05 5.87 -7.49
N ASP A 9 -11.09 4.65 -8.04
CA ASP A 9 -9.93 3.77 -8.13
C ASP A 9 -10.02 2.92 -9.41
N PRO A 10 -9.40 3.37 -10.52
CA PRO A 10 -9.55 2.74 -11.83
C PRO A 10 -9.02 1.30 -11.89
N VAL A 11 -8.03 0.96 -11.04
CA VAL A 11 -7.54 -0.43 -10.96
C VAL A 11 -8.58 -1.30 -10.29
N ALA A 12 -9.21 -0.85 -9.21
CA ALA A 12 -10.27 -1.64 -8.60
C ALA A 12 -11.48 -1.83 -9.53
N ASP A 13 -11.83 -0.84 -10.36
CA ASP A 13 -12.84 -1.02 -11.42
C ASP A 13 -12.40 -2.04 -12.48
N THR A 14 -11.13 -1.98 -12.89
CA THR A 14 -10.53 -2.95 -13.83
C THR A 14 -10.54 -4.37 -13.23
N LEU A 15 -10.20 -4.51 -11.95
CA LEU A 15 -10.24 -5.78 -11.23
C LEU A 15 -11.68 -6.31 -11.14
N ALA A 16 -12.66 -5.45 -10.87
CA ALA A 16 -14.06 -5.84 -10.81
C ALA A 16 -14.55 -6.39 -12.15
N GLY A 17 -14.21 -5.71 -13.26
CA GLY A 17 -14.54 -6.20 -14.61
C GLY A 17 -13.89 -7.54 -14.94
N ALA A 18 -12.63 -7.75 -14.53
CA ALA A 18 -11.87 -8.96 -14.89
C ALA A 18 -12.07 -10.16 -13.96
N LEU A 19 -12.45 -9.94 -12.69
CA LEU A 19 -12.68 -10.98 -11.69
C LEU A 19 -14.17 -11.27 -11.47
N GLY A 20 -15.04 -10.39 -11.95
CA GLY A 20 -16.50 -10.55 -11.93
C GLY A 20 -17.05 -10.75 -10.51
N PRO A 21 -18.03 -11.65 -10.32
CA PRO A 21 -18.76 -11.80 -9.05
C PRO A 21 -17.89 -12.33 -7.89
N ARG A 22 -16.67 -12.81 -8.16
CA ARG A 22 -15.73 -13.25 -7.13
C ARG A 22 -15.09 -12.08 -6.36
N LEU A 23 -15.21 -10.86 -6.90
CA LEU A 23 -14.70 -9.64 -6.30
C LEU A 23 -15.86 -8.85 -5.67
N ARG A 24 -15.82 -8.70 -4.35
CA ARG A 24 -16.63 -7.71 -3.65
C ARG A 24 -15.83 -6.40 -3.57
N SER A 25 -16.51 -5.26 -3.68
CA SER A 25 -15.90 -3.94 -3.52
C SER A 25 -16.57 -3.20 -2.37
N LEU A 26 -15.77 -2.58 -1.51
CA LEU A 26 -16.18 -1.66 -0.47
C LEU A 26 -15.42 -0.35 -0.64
N THR A 27 -16.14 0.76 -0.76
CA THR A 27 -15.48 2.08 -0.73
C THR A 27 -15.32 2.52 0.72
N ILE A 28 -14.22 3.22 1.04
CA ILE A 28 -13.96 3.74 2.38
C ILE A 28 -15.04 4.74 2.80
N GLU A 29 -15.58 5.50 1.85
CA GLU A 29 -16.66 6.46 2.08
C GLU A 29 -17.96 5.76 2.47
N THR A 30 -18.33 4.66 1.80
CA THR A 30 -19.51 3.86 2.15
C THR A 30 -19.30 3.11 3.46
N TRP A 31 -18.08 2.66 3.75
CA TRP A 31 -17.75 2.11 5.06
C TRP A 31 -18.06 3.15 6.16
N LEU A 32 -17.45 4.33 6.10
CA LEU A 32 -17.58 5.33 7.15
C LEU A 32 -19.01 5.89 7.30
N ALA A 33 -19.72 6.11 6.19
CA ALA A 33 -21.04 6.73 6.22
C ALA A 33 -22.18 5.74 6.47
N GLY A 34 -22.03 4.50 6.00
CA GLY A 34 -23.15 3.58 5.78
C GLY A 34 -22.99 2.21 6.42
N CYS A 35 -21.92 1.96 7.18
CA CYS A 35 -21.72 0.66 7.81
C CYS A 35 -21.76 0.73 9.34
N THR A 36 -22.09 -0.39 9.94
CA THR A 36 -21.83 -0.66 11.36
C THR A 36 -20.57 -1.49 11.44
N PHE A 37 -19.67 -1.07 12.32
CA PHE A 37 -18.44 -1.79 12.63
C PHE A 37 -18.53 -2.36 14.04
N THR A 38 -18.26 -3.65 14.16
CA THR A 38 -18.16 -4.32 15.45
C THR A 38 -16.75 -4.89 15.56
N HIS A 39 -16.05 -4.46 16.60
CA HIS A 39 -14.73 -4.96 16.97
C HIS A 39 -14.83 -5.50 18.38
N SER A 40 -14.59 -6.79 18.53
CA SER A 40 -14.65 -7.47 19.82
C SER A 40 -13.29 -8.06 20.15
N VAL A 41 -12.86 -7.86 21.39
CA VAL A 41 -11.61 -8.41 21.94
C VAL A 41 -12.00 -9.35 23.06
N GLY A 42 -11.68 -10.63 22.90
CA GLY A 42 -12.00 -11.67 23.87
C GLY A 42 -10.83 -12.64 24.09
N GLN A 43 -11.04 -13.67 24.91
CA GLN A 43 -10.02 -14.69 25.17
C GLN A 43 -9.63 -15.46 23.90
N GLY A 44 -10.53 -15.55 22.91
CA GLY A 44 -10.29 -16.20 21.62
C GLY A 44 -9.60 -15.31 20.58
N GLY A 45 -9.20 -14.07 20.93
CA GLY A 45 -8.56 -13.14 20.02
C GLY A 45 -9.43 -11.93 19.67
N VAL A 46 -9.18 -11.37 18.50
CA VAL A 46 -9.86 -10.18 17.98
C VAL A 46 -10.78 -10.62 16.85
N ALA A 47 -12.02 -10.17 16.88
CA ALA A 47 -12.95 -10.37 15.77
C ALA A 47 -13.52 -9.03 15.30
N SER A 48 -13.38 -8.79 14.00
CA SER A 48 -13.88 -7.61 13.30
C SER A 48 -15.00 -7.99 12.31
N GLU A 49 -16.11 -7.27 12.35
CA GLU A 49 -17.21 -7.39 11.41
C GLU A 49 -17.62 -6.02 10.87
N VAL A 50 -17.83 -5.92 9.56
CA VAL A 50 -18.38 -4.73 8.89
C VAL A 50 -19.66 -5.10 8.17
N ARG A 51 -20.78 -4.48 8.55
CA ARG A 51 -22.09 -4.65 7.93
C ARG A 51 -22.57 -3.37 7.29
N ALA A 52 -23.18 -3.45 6.12
CA ALA A 52 -23.98 -2.33 5.60
C ALA A 52 -25.16 -2.07 6.55
N ARG A 53 -25.50 -0.81 6.80
CA ARG A 53 -26.63 -0.43 7.67
C ARG A 53 -27.94 -1.00 7.11
N GLY A 54 -28.53 -1.95 7.84
CA GLY A 54 -29.74 -2.66 7.39
C GLY A 54 -29.52 -3.60 6.20
N GLY A 55 -28.26 -3.91 5.87
CA GLY A 55 -27.89 -4.68 4.70
C GLY A 55 -27.00 -5.89 5.02
N PRO A 56 -26.31 -6.45 4.00
CA PRO A 56 -25.49 -7.64 4.17
C PRO A 56 -24.20 -7.38 4.94
N VAL A 57 -23.58 -8.47 5.39
CA VAL A 57 -22.20 -8.49 5.88
C VAL A 57 -21.26 -8.24 4.70
N LEU A 58 -20.38 -7.24 4.84
CA LEU A 58 -19.41 -6.86 3.82
C LEU A 58 -18.03 -7.48 4.10
N LEU A 59 -17.68 -7.58 5.38
CA LEU A 59 -16.43 -8.13 5.87
C LEU A 59 -16.68 -8.88 7.18
N ASP A 60 -16.18 -10.11 7.23
CA ASP A 60 -16.25 -11.05 8.36
C ASP A 60 -15.15 -12.11 8.19
N GLY A 61 -15.09 -13.07 9.12
CA GLY A 61 -14.17 -14.21 9.07
C GLY A 61 -14.36 -15.14 7.86
N ALA A 62 -15.45 -15.02 7.09
CA ALA A 62 -15.63 -15.76 5.84
C ALA A 62 -14.95 -15.08 4.64
N THR A 63 -14.30 -13.93 4.84
CA THR A 63 -13.57 -13.24 3.79
C THR A 63 -12.21 -13.91 3.58
N ALA A 64 -12.00 -14.56 2.43
CA ALA A 64 -10.76 -15.30 2.20
C ALA A 64 -9.50 -14.42 2.06
N ILE A 65 -9.65 -13.20 1.51
CA ILE A 65 -8.54 -12.27 1.29
C ILE A 65 -9.10 -10.86 1.10
N VAL A 66 -8.41 -9.87 1.67
CA VAL A 66 -8.68 -8.44 1.48
C VAL A 66 -7.53 -7.82 0.70
N LEU A 67 -7.85 -7.00 -0.31
CA LEU A 67 -6.91 -6.07 -0.91
C LEU A 67 -7.26 -4.66 -0.49
N ASN A 68 -6.37 -4.06 0.30
CA ASN A 68 -6.51 -2.69 0.70
C ASN A 68 -5.81 -1.76 -0.32
N ARG A 69 -6.56 -0.80 -0.85
CA ARG A 69 -6.07 0.27 -1.75
C ARG A 69 -6.31 1.67 -1.17
N VAL A 70 -6.79 1.75 0.07
CA VAL A 70 -7.03 3.00 0.77
C VAL A 70 -5.71 3.60 1.24
N ARG A 71 -5.32 4.74 0.66
CA ARG A 71 -4.10 5.49 1.04
C ARG A 71 -4.30 6.42 2.24
N HIS A 72 -5.53 6.88 2.46
CA HIS A 72 -5.93 7.79 3.53
C HIS A 72 -7.41 7.57 3.83
N VAL A 73 -7.86 7.88 5.04
CA VAL A 73 -9.27 7.71 5.43
C VAL A 73 -9.93 9.08 5.43
N PRO A 74 -10.89 9.36 4.53
CA PRO A 74 -11.52 10.68 4.44
C PRO A 74 -12.49 10.89 5.61
N VAL A 75 -12.54 12.10 6.18
CA VAL A 75 -13.47 12.48 7.27
C VAL A 75 -14.41 13.61 6.86
N PRO A 76 -15.27 13.41 5.83
CA PRO A 76 -16.08 14.49 5.26
C PRO A 76 -17.06 15.11 6.27
N ALA A 77 -17.51 14.37 7.28
CA ALA A 77 -18.36 14.88 8.37
C ALA A 77 -17.70 16.03 9.16
N PHE A 78 -16.37 16.10 9.17
CA PHE A 78 -15.59 17.10 9.89
C PHE A 78 -15.09 18.23 8.98
N HIS A 79 -15.49 18.32 7.70
CA HIS A 79 -14.94 19.34 6.78
C HIS A 79 -15.18 20.79 7.24
N ARG A 80 -16.21 21.04 8.06
CA ARG A 80 -16.53 22.36 8.65
C ARG A 80 -15.94 22.57 10.04
N SER A 81 -15.33 21.56 10.64
CA SER A 81 -14.70 21.65 11.97
C SER A 81 -13.38 22.43 11.90
N SER A 82 -12.81 22.78 13.05
CA SER A 82 -11.49 23.41 13.12
C SER A 82 -10.39 22.50 12.55
N GLN A 83 -9.22 23.05 12.19
CA GLN A 83 -8.12 22.24 11.69
C GLN A 83 -7.68 21.15 12.70
N PRO A 84 -7.46 21.46 13.99
CA PRO A 84 -7.12 20.44 14.99
C PRO A 84 -8.16 19.32 15.07
N ASP A 85 -9.46 19.64 15.03
CA ASP A 85 -10.52 18.64 15.09
C ASP A 85 -10.53 17.74 13.85
N ARG A 86 -10.23 18.29 12.66
CA ARG A 86 -10.11 17.51 11.42
C ARG A 86 -8.93 16.56 11.46
N GLU A 87 -7.79 17.03 11.94
CA GLU A 87 -6.57 16.22 12.09
C GLU A 87 -6.80 15.09 13.11
N TYR A 88 -7.43 15.41 14.24
CA TYR A 88 -7.81 14.43 15.25
C TYR A 88 -8.80 13.40 14.71
N ALA A 89 -9.90 13.83 14.09
CA ALA A 89 -10.88 12.93 13.49
C ALA A 89 -10.26 12.03 12.41
N SER A 90 -9.38 12.59 11.58
CA SER A 90 -8.63 11.83 10.57
C SER A 90 -7.77 10.76 11.23
N ALA A 91 -6.99 11.11 12.27
CA ALA A 91 -6.15 10.16 12.99
C ALA A 91 -6.98 9.03 13.63
N GLU A 92 -8.08 9.34 14.30
CA GLU A 92 -8.99 8.36 14.92
C GLU A 92 -9.66 7.45 13.89
N ALA A 93 -10.24 8.02 12.82
CA ALA A 93 -10.86 7.23 11.75
C ALA A 93 -9.85 6.30 11.08
N THR A 94 -8.62 6.78 10.92
CA THR A 94 -7.55 5.99 10.34
C THR A 94 -7.09 4.88 11.29
N ALA A 95 -6.93 5.16 12.58
CA ALA A 95 -6.62 4.16 13.60
C ALA A 95 -7.69 3.07 13.69
N ALA A 96 -8.97 3.45 13.71
CA ALA A 96 -10.09 2.51 13.72
C ALA A 96 -10.12 1.63 12.47
N PHE A 97 -9.90 2.22 11.28
CA PHE A 97 -9.80 1.49 10.02
C PHE A 97 -8.68 0.45 10.05
N TRP A 98 -7.48 0.82 10.49
CA TRP A 98 -6.35 -0.11 10.56
C TRP A 98 -6.55 -1.19 11.61
N SER A 99 -7.07 -0.84 12.79
CA SER A 99 -7.40 -1.81 13.84
C SER A 99 -8.41 -2.86 13.34
N CYS A 100 -9.38 -2.45 12.51
CA CYS A 100 -10.29 -3.38 11.84
C CYS A 100 -9.54 -4.39 10.96
N LEU A 101 -8.63 -3.91 10.10
CA LEU A 101 -7.88 -4.75 9.17
C LEU A 101 -6.93 -5.72 9.88
N GLU A 102 -6.27 -5.28 10.96
CA GLU A 102 -5.41 -6.11 11.80
C GLU A 102 -6.20 -7.21 12.53
N GLY A 103 -7.47 -6.95 12.86
CA GLY A 103 -8.35 -7.91 13.51
C GLY A 103 -9.01 -8.92 12.56
N LEU A 104 -8.52 -9.07 11.32
CA LEU A 104 -9.06 -10.04 10.36
C LEU A 104 -8.23 -11.32 10.37
N ASP A 105 -8.91 -12.46 10.40
CA ASP A 105 -8.28 -13.79 10.31
C ASP A 105 -7.82 -14.16 8.88
N CYS A 106 -7.93 -13.22 7.94
CA CYS A 106 -7.61 -13.44 6.53
C CYS A 106 -6.42 -12.60 6.08
N PRO A 107 -5.66 -13.04 5.06
CA PRO A 107 -4.60 -12.22 4.49
C PRO A 107 -5.12 -10.87 3.99
N VAL A 108 -4.45 -9.80 4.41
CA VAL A 108 -4.65 -8.43 3.91
C VAL A 108 -3.47 -8.08 3.00
N LEU A 109 -3.71 -8.02 1.70
CA LEU A 109 -2.75 -7.45 0.76
C LEU A 109 -2.72 -5.93 0.96
N ASN A 110 -1.49 -5.40 1.08
CA ASN A 110 -1.23 -4.00 1.45
C ASN A 110 -1.70 -3.69 2.87
N ASP A 111 -1.18 -4.48 3.80
CA ASP A 111 -1.23 -4.20 5.22
C ASP A 111 -0.59 -2.83 5.51
N MET A 112 -1.42 -1.88 5.93
CA MET A 112 -0.99 -0.51 6.15
C MET A 112 -0.17 -0.33 7.41
N ALA A 113 -0.33 -1.18 8.43
CA ALA A 113 0.53 -1.11 9.60
C ALA A 113 1.99 -1.31 9.18
N ARG A 114 2.21 -2.25 8.25
CA ARG A 114 3.52 -2.51 7.62
C ARG A 114 3.90 -1.49 6.56
N LEU A 115 2.97 -1.02 5.72
CA LEU A 115 3.29 -0.01 4.69
C LEU A 115 3.60 1.36 5.27
N HIS A 116 3.02 1.72 6.42
CA HIS A 116 3.11 3.06 7.01
C HIS A 116 3.92 3.13 8.31
N MET A 117 4.55 2.04 8.77
CA MET A 117 5.24 1.90 10.07
C MET A 117 5.54 3.22 10.82
N ALA A 118 4.57 3.62 11.66
CA ALA A 118 4.64 4.60 12.76
C ALA A 118 4.74 6.13 12.47
N GLY A 119 4.00 6.70 11.48
CA GLY A 119 3.70 8.15 11.50
C GLY A 119 3.35 8.82 10.17
N HIS A 120 3.01 10.11 10.20
CA HIS A 120 2.59 10.95 9.05
C HIS A 120 3.66 11.22 7.97
N GLY A 121 4.77 10.47 7.95
CA GLY A 121 5.71 10.54 6.84
C GLY A 121 7.09 10.02 7.19
N ARG A 122 7.40 8.79 6.77
CA ARG A 122 8.78 8.35 6.54
C ARG A 122 8.97 7.84 5.11
N PRO A 123 8.65 8.64 4.06
CA PRO A 123 8.07 8.07 2.84
C PRO A 123 9.07 7.61 1.77
N GLY A 124 10.38 7.61 2.01
CA GLY A 124 11.35 7.17 1.00
C GLY A 124 12.60 6.52 1.59
N LEU A 125 13.17 7.13 2.63
CA LEU A 125 14.39 6.62 3.26
C LEU A 125 14.19 5.29 3.99
N ALA A 126 13.08 5.13 4.71
CA ALA A 126 12.79 3.87 5.40
C ALA A 126 12.64 2.74 4.36
N ALA A 127 11.83 2.99 3.33
CA ALA A 127 11.64 2.06 2.22
C ALA A 127 12.95 1.73 1.49
N ALA A 128 13.84 2.71 1.30
CA ALA A 128 15.18 2.46 0.77
C ALA A 128 16.00 1.54 1.68
N GLY A 129 15.94 1.75 3.00
CA GLY A 129 16.58 0.87 3.98
C GLY A 129 16.03 -0.57 3.91
N HIS A 130 14.71 -0.73 3.74
CA HIS A 130 14.08 -2.03 3.50
C HIS A 130 14.53 -2.67 2.18
N ALA A 131 14.60 -1.89 1.10
CA ALA A 131 15.06 -2.35 -0.20
C ALA A 131 16.52 -2.82 -0.15
N ALA A 132 17.41 -2.03 0.46
CA ALA A 132 18.81 -2.38 0.65
C ALA A 132 18.99 -3.66 1.49
N ARG A 133 18.26 -3.79 2.60
CA ARG A 133 18.29 -5.03 3.43
C ARG A 133 17.74 -6.25 2.69
N ALA A 134 16.82 -6.05 1.76
CA ALA A 134 16.30 -7.10 0.90
C ALA A 134 17.25 -7.48 -0.25
N GLY A 135 18.40 -6.80 -0.40
CA GLY A 135 19.37 -7.04 -1.46
C GLY A 135 19.10 -6.28 -2.76
N LEU A 136 18.15 -5.34 -2.76
CA LEU A 136 17.95 -4.44 -3.90
C LEU A 136 19.00 -3.32 -3.86
N ARG A 137 19.61 -3.02 -5.01
CA ARG A 137 20.44 -1.83 -5.16
C ARG A 137 19.55 -0.60 -5.08
N THR A 138 19.91 0.38 -4.27
CA THR A 138 19.13 1.61 -4.08
C THR A 138 19.89 2.81 -4.62
N ARG A 139 19.17 3.83 -5.09
CA ARG A 139 19.77 5.16 -5.29
C ARG A 139 20.35 5.68 -3.98
N VAL A 140 21.40 6.48 -4.06
CA VAL A 140 21.84 7.28 -2.93
C VAL A 140 20.72 8.26 -2.60
N LEU A 141 20.22 8.21 -1.37
CA LEU A 141 19.19 9.11 -0.86
C LEU A 141 19.75 9.89 0.33
N ARG A 142 19.54 11.20 0.32
CA ARG A 142 19.98 12.11 1.38
C ARG A 142 18.81 12.92 1.89
N MET A 143 18.67 12.99 3.21
CA MET A 143 17.79 13.95 3.87
C MET A 143 18.66 14.98 4.61
N SER A 144 18.33 16.25 4.44
CA SER A 144 19.04 17.36 5.08
C SER A 144 18.05 18.41 5.56
N THR A 145 18.24 18.94 6.76
CA THR A 145 17.55 20.14 7.26
C THR A 145 18.25 21.44 6.86
N ARG A 146 19.47 21.35 6.30
CA ARG A 146 20.17 22.50 5.73
C ARG A 146 19.66 22.75 4.31
N SER A 147 19.22 23.98 4.04
CA SER A 147 18.75 24.44 2.74
C SER A 147 19.81 24.35 1.64
N ARG A 148 21.10 24.36 2.00
CA ARG A 148 22.23 24.10 1.09
C ARG A 148 22.54 22.61 1.06
N LEU A 149 21.81 21.86 0.25
CA LEU A 149 22.16 20.48 -0.08
C LEU A 149 23.38 20.44 -1.00
N GLY A 150 24.57 20.31 -0.41
CA GLY A 150 25.79 19.86 -1.12
C GLY A 150 26.22 20.70 -2.33
N GLU A 151 27.29 20.27 -2.98
CA GLU A 151 27.77 20.89 -4.20
C GLU A 151 26.77 20.71 -5.35
N PRO A 152 26.57 21.74 -6.21
CA PRO A 152 25.73 21.63 -7.40
C PRO A 152 26.08 20.38 -8.23
N GLY A 153 25.09 19.56 -8.58
CA GLY A 153 25.22 18.50 -9.59
C GLY A 153 25.35 17.05 -9.09
N THR A 154 25.37 16.78 -7.78
CA THR A 154 25.51 15.39 -7.28
C THR A 154 24.21 14.72 -6.84
N LEU A 155 23.21 15.49 -6.42
CA LEU A 155 21.91 14.98 -5.95
C LEU A 155 20.79 15.89 -6.44
N GLU A 156 19.68 15.30 -6.88
CA GLU A 156 18.47 16.00 -7.31
C GLU A 156 17.38 15.95 -6.24
N PRO A 157 16.57 17.01 -6.04
CA PRO A 157 15.44 16.96 -5.13
C PRO A 157 14.46 15.81 -5.46
N VAL A 158 14.13 14.99 -4.46
CA VAL A 158 13.11 13.95 -4.59
C VAL A 158 11.73 14.62 -4.65
N GLY A 159 11.01 14.45 -5.76
CA GLY A 159 9.58 14.77 -5.85
C GLY A 159 9.19 16.12 -6.46
N ASN A 160 10.13 16.93 -6.98
CA ASN A 160 9.82 18.25 -7.51
C ASN A 160 10.09 18.40 -9.01
N ALA A 161 9.41 17.62 -9.86
CA ALA A 161 9.25 17.97 -11.27
C ALA A 161 8.19 19.09 -11.49
N GLY A 162 8.00 19.98 -10.51
CA GLY A 162 7.00 21.07 -10.55
C GLY A 162 6.25 21.40 -9.24
N GLY A 163 6.59 20.77 -8.11
CA GLY A 163 5.99 21.07 -6.81
C GLY A 163 6.50 22.38 -6.19
N PRO A 164 5.72 23.02 -5.29
CA PRO A 164 6.14 24.24 -4.61
C PRO A 164 7.46 24.02 -3.85
N VAL A 165 8.28 25.07 -3.81
CA VAL A 165 9.54 25.08 -3.05
C VAL A 165 9.22 24.70 -1.59
N PRO A 166 9.93 23.74 -0.98
CA PRO A 166 9.69 23.36 0.40
C PRO A 166 9.78 24.59 1.31
N ALA A 167 8.86 24.70 2.28
CA ALA A 167 8.85 25.79 3.24
C ALA A 167 10.21 25.91 3.95
N VAL A 168 10.60 27.14 4.29
CA VAL A 168 11.86 27.41 5.01
C VAL A 168 11.90 26.55 6.29
N GLY A 169 12.93 25.70 6.41
CA GLY A 169 13.11 24.80 7.56
C GLY A 169 12.57 23.37 7.36
N ALA A 170 11.86 23.07 6.28
CA ALA A 170 11.44 21.71 5.96
C ALA A 170 12.66 20.85 5.54
N PRO A 171 12.67 19.54 5.88
CA PRO A 171 13.71 18.64 5.40
C PRO A 171 13.66 18.54 3.88
N VAL A 172 14.82 18.66 3.23
CA VAL A 172 14.95 18.43 1.80
C VAL A 172 15.48 17.02 1.58
N PHE A 173 14.79 16.29 0.70
CA PHE A 173 15.20 14.97 0.24
C PHE A 173 15.86 15.14 -1.12
N ALA A 174 17.02 14.52 -1.31
CA ALA A 174 17.71 14.50 -2.59
C ALA A 174 18.21 13.10 -2.92
N CYS A 175 18.35 12.79 -4.21
CA CYS A 175 18.73 11.47 -4.69
C CYS A 175 19.71 11.52 -5.86
N GLN A 176 20.48 10.43 -6.03
CA GLN A 176 21.15 10.02 -7.27
C GLN A 176 20.41 10.49 -8.53
N PRO A 177 20.84 11.46 -9.40
CA PRO A 177 20.14 11.72 -10.66
C PRO A 177 19.77 10.42 -11.39
N ALA A 178 18.58 10.40 -11.97
CA ALA A 178 18.11 9.25 -12.73
C ALA A 178 18.22 9.57 -14.23
N ASP A 179 19.38 9.25 -14.80
CA ASP A 179 19.60 9.37 -16.23
C ASP A 179 19.17 8.06 -16.90
N GLY A 180 17.91 7.99 -17.33
CA GLY A 180 17.51 6.98 -18.33
C GLY A 180 16.26 6.18 -18.03
N GLU A 181 16.34 4.90 -18.40
CA GLU A 181 15.23 3.97 -18.51
C GLU A 181 14.52 3.75 -17.17
N ARG A 182 13.20 3.61 -17.19
CA ARG A 182 12.38 3.29 -16.02
C ARG A 182 11.80 1.90 -16.17
N GLY A 183 11.90 1.13 -15.10
CA GLY A 183 11.39 -0.23 -15.01
C GLY A 183 10.43 -0.37 -13.84
N MET A 184 9.52 -1.32 -13.92
CA MET A 184 8.66 -1.68 -12.80
C MET A 184 8.48 -3.19 -12.74
N LEU A 185 8.49 -3.72 -11.52
CA LEU A 185 8.12 -5.10 -11.23
C LEU A 185 6.88 -5.07 -10.34
N TRP A 186 5.89 -5.88 -10.69
CA TRP A 186 4.65 -5.97 -9.93
C TRP A 186 4.78 -7.04 -8.86
N VAL A 187 4.26 -6.76 -7.66
CA VAL A 187 4.10 -7.73 -6.59
C VAL A 187 2.63 -8.12 -6.51
N VAL A 188 2.37 -9.43 -6.45
CA VAL A 188 1.03 -10.00 -6.28
C VAL A 188 1.12 -11.18 -5.31
N GLY A 189 0.78 -10.93 -4.04
CA GLY A 189 1.00 -11.88 -2.95
C GLY A 189 2.47 -12.28 -2.86
N ASN A 190 2.76 -13.55 -3.16
CA ASN A 190 4.11 -14.12 -3.15
C ASN A 190 4.73 -14.23 -4.56
N ALA A 191 4.16 -13.58 -5.56
CA ALA A 191 4.66 -13.59 -6.94
C ALA A 191 5.17 -12.22 -7.38
N VAL A 192 6.11 -12.22 -8.32
CA VAL A 192 6.58 -11.03 -9.04
C VAL A 192 6.20 -11.17 -10.51
N VAL A 193 5.62 -10.13 -11.10
CA VAL A 193 5.20 -10.08 -12.51
C VAL A 193 5.97 -8.98 -13.23
N GLY A 194 6.52 -9.33 -14.40
CA GLY A 194 7.44 -8.48 -15.17
C GLY A 194 8.88 -8.99 -15.08
N GLU A 195 9.76 -8.41 -15.88
CA GLU A 195 11.18 -8.76 -15.91
C GLU A 195 12.04 -7.50 -16.03
N LEU A 196 13.11 -7.45 -15.25
CA LEU A 196 14.18 -6.45 -15.36
C LEU A 196 15.51 -7.19 -15.20
N GLN A 197 16.32 -7.22 -16.25
CA GLN A 197 17.59 -7.96 -16.25
C GLN A 197 18.48 -7.52 -15.08
N GLY A 198 18.94 -8.47 -14.27
CA GLY A 198 19.79 -8.19 -13.10
C GLY A 198 19.04 -7.84 -11.80
N VAL A 199 17.70 -7.70 -11.84
CA VAL A 199 16.90 -7.55 -10.62
C VAL A 199 16.35 -8.91 -10.18
N GLY A 200 16.82 -9.42 -9.05
CA GLY A 200 16.35 -10.71 -8.52
C GLY A 200 14.93 -10.64 -7.93
N HIS A 201 14.01 -11.48 -8.41
CA HIS A 201 12.63 -11.56 -7.87
C HIS A 201 12.59 -11.90 -6.37
N ALA A 202 13.53 -12.69 -5.88
CA ALA A 202 13.63 -13.02 -4.45
C ALA A 202 13.86 -11.76 -3.58
N ALA A 203 14.70 -10.82 -4.05
CA ALA A 203 14.94 -9.55 -3.36
C ALA A 203 13.70 -8.64 -3.40
N VAL A 204 12.97 -8.62 -4.51
CA VAL A 204 11.70 -7.89 -4.64
C VAL A 204 10.66 -8.43 -3.65
N LEU A 205 10.52 -9.76 -3.54
CA LEU A 205 9.60 -10.37 -2.58
C LEU A 205 10.03 -10.15 -1.12
N ALA A 206 11.34 -10.18 -0.84
CA ALA A 206 11.85 -9.86 0.49
C ALA A 206 11.54 -8.41 0.88
N PHE A 207 11.75 -7.47 -0.04
CA PHE A 207 11.35 -6.07 0.14
C PHE A 207 9.86 -5.96 0.42
N ALA A 208 9.03 -6.54 -0.46
CA ALA A 208 7.59 -6.49 -0.38
C ALA A 208 7.03 -7.04 0.95
N ARG A 209 7.54 -8.18 1.42
CA ARG A 209 7.17 -8.74 2.73
C ARG A 209 7.55 -7.80 3.88
N SER A 210 8.73 -7.18 3.80
CA SER A 210 9.22 -6.28 4.85
C SER A 210 8.47 -4.94 4.92
N THR A 211 7.79 -4.55 3.84
CA THR A 211 6.98 -3.33 3.76
C THR A 211 5.48 -3.60 3.77
N GLY A 212 5.03 -4.86 3.76
CA GLY A 212 3.61 -5.19 3.66
C GLY A 212 3.00 -4.99 2.26
N LEU A 213 3.82 -4.77 1.23
CA LEU A 213 3.35 -4.62 -0.15
C LEU A 213 2.87 -5.99 -0.68
N GLY A 214 1.57 -6.23 -0.63
CA GLY A 214 0.95 -7.45 -1.15
C GLY A 214 0.45 -7.32 -2.58
N PHE A 215 0.14 -6.11 -3.02
CA PHE A 215 -0.29 -5.81 -4.38
C PHE A 215 0.17 -4.41 -4.79
N GLY A 216 1.05 -4.30 -5.77
CA GLY A 216 1.50 -3.01 -6.25
C GLY A 216 2.76 -3.12 -7.11
N VAL A 217 3.46 -2.00 -7.26
CA VAL A 217 4.67 -1.92 -8.09
C VAL A 217 5.88 -1.56 -7.26
N VAL A 218 7.00 -2.22 -7.53
CA VAL A 218 8.33 -1.78 -7.13
C VAL A 218 8.98 -1.12 -8.34
N GLN A 219 9.43 0.12 -8.16
CA GLN A 219 9.90 0.98 -9.24
C GLN A 219 11.42 1.00 -9.27
N PHE A 220 11.97 1.01 -10.47
CA PHE A 220 13.39 1.05 -10.74
C PHE A 220 13.72 2.13 -11.76
N VAL A 221 14.92 2.66 -11.65
CA VAL A 221 15.54 3.53 -12.65
C VAL A 221 16.89 2.94 -13.01
N ARG A 222 17.32 3.15 -14.26
CA ARG A 222 18.66 2.76 -14.66
C ARG A 222 19.69 3.75 -14.10
N GLY A 223 20.71 3.23 -13.43
CA GLY A 223 21.84 4.00 -12.93
C GLY A 223 22.88 4.27 -14.03
N PRO A 224 23.87 5.16 -13.75
CA PRO A 224 24.93 5.49 -14.71
C PRO A 224 25.73 4.27 -15.20
N ASP A 225 25.90 3.26 -14.35
CA ASP A 225 26.63 2.02 -14.68
C ASP A 225 25.76 1.00 -15.46
N GLY A 226 24.52 1.37 -15.82
CA GLY A 226 23.58 0.50 -16.54
C GLY A 226 22.79 -0.47 -15.65
N ASP A 227 23.00 -0.45 -14.34
CA ASP A 227 22.29 -1.29 -13.37
C ASP A 227 20.93 -0.72 -12.98
N TRP A 228 19.98 -1.59 -12.62
CA TRP A 228 18.70 -1.16 -12.06
C TRP A 228 18.84 -0.78 -10.58
N LEU A 229 18.41 0.43 -10.26
CA LEU A 229 18.37 0.98 -8.92
C LEU A 229 16.92 1.14 -8.48
N TRP A 230 16.58 0.59 -7.31
CA TRP A 230 15.31 0.84 -6.64
C TRP A 230 15.11 2.36 -6.47
N SER A 231 13.93 2.83 -6.88
CA SER A 231 13.57 4.24 -6.87
C SER A 231 12.32 4.53 -6.04
N GLY A 232 11.51 3.50 -5.74
CA GLY A 232 10.28 3.64 -4.98
C GLY A 232 9.38 2.43 -5.09
N PHE A 233 8.17 2.56 -4.57
CA PHE A 233 7.09 1.61 -4.77
C PHE A 233 5.75 2.33 -4.70
N ASP A 234 4.70 1.76 -5.29
CA ASP A 234 3.32 2.25 -5.18
C ASP A 234 2.39 1.07 -4.88
N ALA A 235 1.69 1.14 -3.74
CA ALA A 235 0.72 0.13 -3.31
C ALA A 235 -0.65 0.30 -3.99
N ALA A 236 -0.90 1.43 -4.65
CA ALA A 236 -2.16 1.69 -5.34
C ALA A 236 -1.93 2.31 -6.73
N PRO A 237 -1.16 1.65 -7.61
CA PRO A 237 -0.91 2.12 -8.98
C PRO A 237 -2.23 2.38 -9.73
N MET A 238 -2.20 3.27 -10.72
CA MET A 238 -3.38 3.75 -11.45
C MET A 238 -3.80 2.86 -12.63
N ALA A 239 -2.98 1.87 -12.99
CA ALA A 239 -3.30 0.89 -14.02
C ALA A 239 -2.71 -0.47 -13.64
N ALA A 240 -3.38 -1.57 -14.00
CA ALA A 240 -2.89 -2.93 -13.77
C ALA A 240 -2.92 -3.72 -15.09
N PRO A 241 -1.76 -4.19 -15.60
CA PRO A 241 -1.69 -5.02 -16.81
C PRO A 241 -2.46 -6.33 -16.67
N ALA A 242 -2.94 -6.89 -17.78
CA ALA A 242 -3.67 -8.17 -17.79
C ALA A 242 -2.91 -9.33 -17.12
N ALA A 243 -1.58 -9.39 -17.30
CA ALA A 243 -0.73 -10.39 -16.64
C ALA A 243 -0.79 -10.31 -15.10
N VAL A 244 -0.86 -9.08 -14.55
CA VAL A 244 -0.97 -8.84 -13.11
C VAL A 244 -2.33 -9.29 -12.59
N ILE A 245 -3.39 -9.00 -13.34
CA ILE A 245 -4.75 -9.47 -13.01
C ILE A 245 -4.82 -11.00 -13.03
N GLY A 246 -4.19 -11.64 -14.02
CA GLY A 246 -4.04 -13.09 -14.10
C GLY A 246 -3.31 -13.68 -12.90
N ALA A 247 -2.20 -13.07 -12.48
CA ALA A 247 -1.46 -13.47 -11.29
C ALA A 247 -2.30 -13.30 -10.01
N LEU A 248 -3.10 -12.24 -9.91
CA LEU A 248 -3.97 -12.02 -8.75
C LEU A 248 -5.06 -13.09 -8.68
N ARG A 249 -5.66 -13.46 -9.81
CA ARG A 249 -6.62 -14.57 -9.87
C ARG A 249 -6.00 -15.87 -9.37
N GLN A 250 -4.81 -16.23 -9.86
CA GLN A 250 -4.09 -17.43 -9.41
C GLN A 250 -3.77 -17.37 -7.91
N HIS A 251 -3.39 -16.19 -7.40
CA HIS A 251 -3.12 -16.01 -5.97
C HIS A 251 -4.38 -16.24 -5.13
N MET A 252 -5.54 -15.73 -5.56
CA MET A 252 -6.82 -15.96 -4.90
C MET A 252 -7.22 -17.43 -4.89
N GLU A 253 -7.01 -18.15 -6.00
CA GLU A 253 -7.36 -19.58 -6.13
C GLU A 253 -6.51 -20.49 -5.25
N ARG A 254 -5.32 -20.04 -4.83
CA ARG A 254 -4.46 -20.76 -3.89
C ARG A 254 -4.80 -20.52 -2.43
N GLN A 255 -5.66 -19.54 -2.11
CA GLN A 255 -6.01 -19.28 -0.72
C GLN A 255 -6.96 -20.39 -0.22
N PRO A 256 -6.72 -20.95 0.97
CA PRO A 256 -7.63 -21.92 1.55
C PRO A 256 -9.02 -21.30 1.72
N ALA A 257 -10.06 -22.12 1.58
CA ALA A 257 -11.41 -21.67 1.91
C ALA A 257 -11.45 -21.34 3.41
N PRO A 258 -12.01 -20.17 3.80
CA PRO A 258 -12.11 -19.81 5.20
C PRO A 258 -12.89 -20.88 5.97
N GLY A 259 -12.31 -21.38 7.07
CA GLY A 259 -12.89 -22.42 7.91
C GLY A 259 -12.45 -23.87 7.63
N ALA A 260 -11.59 -24.12 6.63
CA ALA A 260 -11.14 -25.50 6.32
C ALA A 260 -10.20 -26.12 7.37
N GLU A 261 -9.54 -25.32 8.22
CA GLU A 261 -8.55 -25.81 9.20
C GLU A 261 -9.17 -26.28 10.54
N GLY A 262 -10.47 -26.05 10.77
CA GLY A 262 -11.13 -26.34 12.05
C GLY A 262 -11.80 -27.71 12.18
N ALA A 263 -11.79 -28.56 11.15
CA ALA A 263 -12.55 -29.83 11.13
C ALA A 263 -11.71 -31.07 11.52
N VAL A 264 -10.49 -30.88 12.04
CA VAL A 264 -9.62 -31.97 12.52
C VAL A 264 -9.54 -31.88 14.04
N ALA A 265 -10.60 -32.33 14.72
CA ALA A 265 -10.61 -32.60 16.16
C ALA A 265 -11.59 -33.73 16.48
#